data_AF-A0A1M7JRZ2-F1
#
_entry.id   AF-A0A1M7JRZ2-F1
#
_cell.length_a   1.000
_cell.length_b   1.000
_cell.length_c   1.000
_cell.angle_alpha   90.00
_cell.angle_beta   90.00
_cell.angle_gamma   90.00
#
_symmetry.space_group_name_H-M   'P 1'
#
loop_
_entity.id
_entity.type
_entity.pdbx_description
1 polymer ?
#
loop_
_entity_poly.entity_id
_entity_poly.type
_entity_poly.pdbx_seq_one_letter_code
_entity_poly.pdbx_strand_id
1 'polypeptide(L)'
;MALREKELPEVGRKVETIEWVGLVLLLSSLAVLFVRPGVIGGIFDAMVNRVVPIVVKVYLTGTLGSAIILSVMTGRILERLGFTDALVRLFTPVARLMKITPLIIVPAIYNILGDINAAGRITAPSLKKAGATKDEQKIAIATMCQGNQSFSTFMLGLLAFTKGGLWAFPIIVVGLFLPVVLVPLLLSKTLYRDVKFKDVAEMPRFTPNTPAIPTIFNGAREGAELLFLLLIPAAAVVFALMGALDFLGVWKPIESALTAFLSALSIDPQTGMQSILVSPTLAMNTLVETISNVPPRLAIGSFILAASGFPLQIPLAQIPAVWSQNSDLTAGEAMQAAIVGMIIRIISAFLLSWILVPIVI
;
A
#
# COMPACT_ATOMS: atom_id res chain seq x y z
N MET A 1 19.42 -56.59 -21.79
CA MET A 1 18.32 -56.95 -20.86
C MET A 1 17.44 -55.72 -20.76
N ALA A 2 16.28 -55.74 -21.44
CA ALA A 2 15.37 -54.60 -21.52
C ALA A 2 14.75 -54.32 -20.14
N LEU A 3 14.94 -53.09 -19.64
CA LEU A 3 14.18 -52.60 -18.50
C LEU A 3 12.75 -52.33 -19.00
N ARG A 4 11.82 -53.14 -18.50
CA ARG A 4 10.38 -53.06 -18.78
C ARG A 4 9.89 -51.63 -18.56
N GLU A 5 9.33 -51.04 -19.62
CA GLU A 5 8.42 -49.91 -19.50
C GLU A 5 7.34 -50.30 -18.50
N LYS A 6 7.27 -49.56 -17.37
CA LYS A 6 6.13 -49.65 -16.48
C LYS A 6 4.93 -49.17 -17.28
N GLU A 7 4.03 -50.11 -17.58
CA GLU A 7 2.69 -49.85 -18.08
C GLU A 7 2.08 -48.69 -17.29
N LEU A 8 1.93 -47.54 -17.96
CA LEU A 8 1.14 -46.43 -17.45
C LEU A 8 -0.30 -46.95 -17.32
N PRO A 9 -0.96 -46.79 -16.17
CA PRO A 9 -2.37 -47.13 -16.10
C PRO A 9 -3.14 -46.16 -17.02
N GLU A 10 -3.62 -46.68 -18.15
CA GLU A 10 -4.65 -46.07 -18.99
C GLU A 10 -5.95 -45.97 -18.21
N VAL A 11 -6.05 -44.98 -17.33
CA VAL A 11 -7.33 -44.50 -16.82
C VAL A 11 -7.49 -43.11 -17.41
N GLY A 12 -8.38 -42.99 -18.39
CA GLY A 12 -8.67 -41.74 -19.08
C GLY A 12 -8.82 -40.61 -18.06
N ARG A 13 -7.83 -39.72 -18.04
CA ARG A 13 -7.79 -38.60 -17.10
C ARG A 13 -9.05 -37.78 -17.32
N LYS A 14 -9.89 -37.66 -16.29
CA LYS A 14 -11.07 -36.79 -16.35
C LYS A 14 -10.60 -35.36 -16.51
N VAL A 15 -11.14 -34.68 -17.51
CA VAL A 15 -10.79 -33.29 -17.80
C VAL A 15 -11.14 -32.42 -16.60
N GLU A 16 -10.14 -31.75 -16.03
CA GLU A 16 -10.31 -30.86 -14.89
C GLU A 16 -10.90 -29.51 -15.33
N THR A 17 -11.53 -28.76 -14.41
CA THR A 17 -12.13 -27.46 -14.73
C THR A 17 -11.12 -26.48 -15.34
N ILE A 18 -9.86 -26.51 -14.90
CA ILE A 18 -8.79 -25.68 -15.46
C ILE A 18 -8.46 -26.04 -16.91
N GLU A 19 -8.59 -27.31 -17.28
CA GLU A 19 -8.35 -27.78 -18.64
C GLU A 19 -9.49 -27.33 -19.58
N TRP A 20 -10.73 -27.28 -19.09
CA TRP A 20 -11.84 -26.65 -19.81
C TRP A 20 -11.63 -25.16 -20.03
N VAL A 21 -11.17 -24.42 -19.01
CA VAL A 21 -10.80 -23.00 -19.16
C VAL A 21 -9.70 -22.84 -20.20
N GLY A 22 -8.67 -23.70 -20.16
CA GLY A 22 -7.58 -23.72 -21.12
C GLY A 22 -8.05 -24.02 -22.55
N LEU A 23 -8.94 -25.00 -22.73
CA LEU A 23 -9.52 -25.34 -24.03
C LEU A 23 -10.38 -24.21 -24.59
N VAL A 24 -11.20 -23.55 -23.76
CA VAL A 24 -11.99 -22.38 -24.18
C VAL A 24 -11.08 -21.22 -24.56
N LEU A 25 -10.03 -20.95 -23.78
CA LEU A 25 -9.05 -19.92 -24.08
C LEU A 25 -8.32 -20.22 -25.40
N LEU A 26 -7.93 -21.48 -25.62
CA LEU A 26 -7.26 -21.90 -26.84
C LEU A 26 -8.17 -21.74 -28.06
N LEU A 27 -9.40 -22.26 -28.00
CA LEU A 27 -10.36 -22.18 -29.11
C LEU A 27 -10.73 -20.73 -29.42
N SER A 28 -10.96 -19.90 -28.41
CA SER A 28 -11.23 -18.47 -28.61
C SER A 28 -10.02 -17.72 -29.18
N SER A 29 -8.81 -18.01 -28.71
CA SER A 29 -7.58 -17.41 -29.25
C SER A 29 -7.34 -17.82 -30.71
N LEU A 30 -7.56 -19.09 -31.06
CA LEU A 30 -7.47 -19.58 -32.43
C LEU A 30 -8.52 -18.95 -33.34
N ALA A 31 -9.76 -18.78 -32.85
CA ALA A 31 -10.82 -18.09 -33.59
C ALA A 31 -10.46 -16.62 -33.84
N VAL A 32 -9.96 -15.90 -32.85
CA VAL A 32 -9.50 -14.51 -33.00
C VAL A 32 -8.31 -14.44 -33.97
N LEU A 33 -7.37 -15.38 -33.88
CA LEU A 33 -6.21 -15.43 -34.77
C LEU A 33 -6.61 -15.71 -36.22
N PHE A 34 -7.63 -16.55 -36.45
CA PHE A 34 -8.15 -16.86 -37.78
C PHE A 34 -8.90 -15.67 -38.41
N VAL A 35 -9.66 -14.90 -37.62
CA VAL A 35 -10.49 -13.81 -38.14
C VAL A 35 -9.76 -12.46 -38.16
N ARG A 36 -8.95 -12.15 -37.13
CA ARG A 36 -8.23 -10.87 -36.96
C ARG A 36 -6.90 -11.07 -36.19
N PRO A 37 -5.84 -11.59 -36.83
CA PRO A 37 -4.56 -11.84 -36.15
C PRO A 37 -3.93 -10.57 -35.55
N GLY A 38 -4.19 -9.40 -36.14
CA GLY A 38 -3.74 -8.11 -35.63
C GLY A 38 -4.30 -7.72 -34.27
N VAL A 39 -5.39 -8.35 -33.80
CA VAL A 39 -5.99 -8.06 -32.48
C VAL A 39 -5.09 -8.56 -31.35
N ILE A 40 -4.55 -9.78 -31.46
CA ILE A 40 -3.70 -10.36 -30.41
C ILE A 40 -2.37 -9.59 -30.34
N GLY A 41 -1.76 -9.33 -31.50
CA GLY A 41 -0.53 -8.53 -31.59
C GLY A 41 -0.75 -7.09 -31.12
N GLY A 42 -1.88 -6.48 -31.47
CA GLY A 42 -2.23 -5.12 -31.06
C GLY A 42 -2.48 -4.97 -29.56
N ILE A 43 -3.10 -5.96 -28.91
CA ILE A 43 -3.24 -5.99 -27.44
C ILE A 43 -1.86 -6.01 -26.79
N PHE A 44 -0.97 -6.90 -27.23
CA PHE A 44 0.38 -6.99 -26.66
C PHE A 44 1.19 -5.71 -26.92
N ASP A 45 1.13 -5.15 -28.12
CA ASP A 45 1.80 -3.89 -28.45
C ASP A 45 1.27 -2.73 -27.60
N ALA A 46 -0.04 -2.63 -27.39
CA ALA A 46 -0.63 -1.63 -26.50
C ALA A 46 -0.18 -1.80 -25.04
N MET A 47 -0.08 -3.04 -24.54
CA MET A 47 0.48 -3.34 -23.22
C MET A 47 1.92 -2.83 -23.10
N VAL A 48 2.78 -3.18 -24.07
CA VAL A 48 4.20 -2.79 -24.08
C VAL A 48 4.35 -1.27 -24.16
N ASN A 49 3.64 -0.62 -25.09
CA ASN A 49 3.71 0.82 -25.30
C ASN A 49 3.25 1.61 -24.06
N ARG A 50 2.33 1.07 -23.26
CA ARG A 50 1.90 1.67 -21.99
C ARG A 50 2.92 1.47 -20.87
N VAL A 51 3.58 0.31 -20.81
CA VAL A 51 4.50 -0.08 -19.73
C VAL A 51 5.89 0.54 -19.87
N VAL A 52 6.47 0.52 -21.08
CA VAL A 52 7.86 0.92 -21.32
C VAL A 52 8.19 2.33 -20.80
N PRO A 53 7.36 3.36 -21.03
CA PRO A 53 7.63 4.69 -20.49
C PRO A 53 7.69 4.71 -18.96
N ILE A 54 6.83 3.95 -18.29
CA ILE A 54 6.79 3.90 -16.82
C ILE A 54 8.02 3.17 -16.29
N VAL A 55 8.31 1.97 -16.79
CA VAL A 55 9.43 1.16 -16.29
C VAL A 55 10.77 1.85 -16.59
N VAL A 56 10.98 2.26 -17.84
CA VAL A 56 12.27 2.81 -18.25
C VAL A 56 12.42 4.25 -17.77
N LYS A 57 11.50 5.15 -18.16
CA LYS A 57 11.71 6.59 -17.94
C LYS A 57 11.50 7.01 -16.49
N VAL A 58 10.55 6.38 -15.79
CA VAL A 58 10.21 6.78 -14.42
C VAL A 58 11.03 5.99 -13.39
N TYR A 59 11.02 4.66 -13.46
CA TYR A 59 11.69 3.83 -12.43
C TYR A 59 13.20 3.67 -12.65
N LEU A 60 13.65 3.38 -13.87
CA LEU A 60 15.05 3.05 -14.12
C LEU A 60 15.93 4.28 -14.35
N THR A 61 15.50 5.20 -15.21
CA THR A 61 16.28 6.39 -15.57
C THR A 61 15.83 7.65 -14.85
N GLY A 62 14.64 7.62 -14.26
CA GLY A 62 14.06 8.74 -13.53
C GLY A 62 14.56 8.81 -12.09
N THR A 63 14.16 9.86 -11.37
CA THR A 63 14.55 10.07 -9.97
C THR A 63 13.87 9.11 -9.00
N LEU A 64 12.77 8.45 -9.42
CA LEU A 64 11.95 7.61 -8.54
C LEU A 64 12.73 6.41 -7.99
N GLY A 65 13.47 5.69 -8.84
CA GLY A 65 14.25 4.52 -8.41
C GLY A 65 15.28 4.88 -7.35
N SER A 66 16.05 5.95 -7.57
CA SER A 66 17.01 6.46 -6.59
C SER A 66 16.34 6.96 -5.31
N ALA A 67 15.20 7.65 -5.42
CA ALA A 67 14.45 8.12 -4.26
C ALA A 67 13.97 6.96 -3.37
N ILE A 68 13.54 5.84 -3.96
CA ILE A 68 13.15 4.64 -3.22
C ILE A 68 14.35 4.09 -2.45
N ILE A 69 15.50 3.89 -3.09
CA ILE A 69 16.71 3.37 -2.43
C ILE A 69 17.14 4.27 -1.26
N LEU A 70 17.22 5.59 -1.51
CA LEU A 70 17.61 6.56 -0.48
C LEU A 70 16.61 6.59 0.69
N SER A 71 15.31 6.44 0.40
CA SER A 71 14.29 6.44 1.43
C SER A 71 14.34 5.19 2.32
N VAL A 72 14.53 3.99 1.76
CA VAL A 72 14.65 2.75 2.56
C VAL A 72 15.92 2.80 3.40
N MET A 73 17.04 3.21 2.81
CA MET A 73 18.29 3.45 3.53
C MET A 73 18.08 4.41 4.71
N THR A 74 17.41 5.54 4.48
CA THR A 74 17.13 6.53 5.52
C THR A 74 16.20 5.97 6.60
N GLY A 75 15.16 5.23 6.22
CA GLY A 75 14.26 4.56 7.16
C GLY A 75 15.01 3.62 8.11
N ARG A 76 15.92 2.79 7.59
CA ARG A 76 16.75 1.87 8.40
C ARG A 76 17.74 2.61 9.30
N ILE A 77 18.28 3.75 8.85
CA ILE A 77 19.10 4.62 9.70
C ILE A 77 18.27 5.17 10.86
N LEU A 78 17.09 5.72 10.60
CA LEU A 78 16.20 6.29 11.63
C LEU A 78 15.73 5.22 12.62
N GLU A 79 15.38 4.03 12.13
CA GLU A 79 15.02 2.89 12.97
C GLU A 79 16.15 2.52 13.94
N ARG A 80 17.39 2.45 13.45
CA ARG A 80 18.58 2.20 14.27
C ARG A 80 18.89 3.30 15.27
N LEU A 81 18.57 4.55 14.95
CA LEU A 81 18.70 5.69 15.88
C LEU A 81 17.58 5.71 16.94
N GLY A 82 16.66 4.76 16.91
CA GLY A 82 15.60 4.59 17.89
C GLY A 82 14.37 5.46 17.63
N PHE A 83 14.18 5.91 16.39
CA PHE A 83 13.01 6.71 16.01
C PHE A 83 11.69 5.96 16.26
N THR A 84 11.64 4.65 15.96
CA THR A 84 10.47 3.81 16.24
C THR A 84 10.13 3.78 17.73
N ASP A 85 11.13 3.53 18.59
CA ASP A 85 10.93 3.48 20.04
C ASP A 85 10.51 4.84 20.60
N ALA A 86 11.05 5.94 20.06
CA ALA A 86 10.66 7.30 20.43
C ALA A 86 9.19 7.59 20.05
N LEU A 87 8.76 7.24 18.84
CA LEU A 87 7.37 7.41 18.42
C LEU A 87 6.42 6.55 19.26
N VAL A 88 6.77 5.29 19.55
CA VAL A 88 5.96 4.43 20.42
C VAL A 88 5.82 5.06 21.81
N ARG A 89 6.91 5.58 22.40
CA ARG A 89 6.86 6.29 23.69
C ARG A 89 6.02 7.56 23.65
N LEU A 90 6.00 8.28 22.53
CA LEU A 90 5.17 9.47 22.34
C LEU A 90 3.67 9.12 22.29
N PHE A 91 3.28 8.05 21.58
CA PHE A 91 1.88 7.67 21.40
C PHE A 91 1.31 6.80 22.53
N THR A 92 2.16 6.17 23.34
CA THR A 92 1.71 5.30 24.45
C THR A 92 0.87 6.02 25.51
N PRO A 93 1.24 7.22 26.00
CA PRO A 93 0.40 7.97 26.94
C PRO A 93 -0.99 8.29 26.36
N VAL A 94 -1.05 8.57 25.05
CA VAL A 94 -2.30 8.87 24.35
C VAL A 94 -3.19 7.62 24.30
N ALA A 95 -2.63 6.46 23.97
CA ALA A 95 -3.36 5.19 24.02
C ALA A 95 -3.91 4.86 25.42
N ARG A 96 -3.10 5.10 26.47
CA ARG A 96 -3.53 4.93 27.87
C ARG A 96 -4.70 5.85 28.23
N LEU A 97 -4.64 7.13 27.83
CA LEU A 97 -5.73 8.08 28.06
C LEU A 97 -7.04 7.62 27.40
N MET A 98 -6.95 7.02 26.21
CA MET A 98 -8.11 6.51 25.46
C MET A 98 -8.62 5.15 25.97
N LYS A 99 -7.95 4.53 26.96
CA LYS A 99 -8.23 3.17 27.45
C LYS A 99 -8.18 2.11 26.34
N ILE A 100 -7.26 2.26 25.40
CA ILE A 100 -6.97 1.25 24.37
C ILE A 100 -5.57 0.67 24.59
N THR A 101 -5.36 -0.58 24.21
CA THR A 101 -4.04 -1.22 24.31
C THR A 101 -3.02 -0.48 23.42
N PRO A 102 -1.89 0.03 23.95
CA PRO A 102 -0.93 0.84 23.19
C PRO A 102 -0.39 0.17 21.92
N LEU A 103 -0.29 -1.17 21.93
CA LEU A 103 0.14 -1.96 20.78
C LEU A 103 -0.73 -1.80 19.53
N ILE A 104 -1.96 -1.30 19.67
CA ILE A 104 -2.88 -1.08 18.54
C ILE A 104 -2.37 0.03 17.60
N ILE A 105 -1.61 1.00 18.14
CA ILE A 105 -1.10 2.15 17.38
C ILE A 105 0.25 1.83 16.70
N VAL A 106 1.02 0.90 17.30
CA VAL A 106 2.36 0.52 16.83
C VAL A 106 2.41 0.13 15.34
N PRO A 107 1.47 -0.65 14.77
CA PRO A 107 1.55 -1.00 13.35
C PRO A 107 1.53 0.23 12.45
N ALA A 108 0.74 1.26 12.77
CA ALA A 108 0.69 2.49 11.99
C ALA A 108 1.98 3.31 12.07
N ILE A 109 2.62 3.31 13.25
CA ILE A 109 3.93 3.94 13.45
C ILE A 109 5.02 3.18 12.67
N TYR A 110 5.02 1.85 12.78
CA TYR A 110 6.02 1.01 12.15
C TYR A 110 5.88 1.02 10.62
N ASN A 111 4.65 1.11 10.10
CA ASN A 111 4.37 1.20 8.67
C ASN A 111 5.11 2.38 7.99
N ILE A 112 5.33 3.48 8.72
CA ILE A 112 6.11 4.63 8.23
C ILE A 112 7.54 4.22 7.85
N LEU A 113 8.15 3.27 8.56
CA LEU A 113 9.56 2.90 8.40
C LEU A 113 9.76 1.54 7.72
N GLY A 114 8.91 0.57 8.04
CA GLY A 114 9.15 -0.84 7.76
C GLY A 114 8.30 -1.43 6.63
N ASP A 115 7.38 -0.67 6.06
CA ASP A 115 6.29 -1.15 5.20
C ASP A 115 5.18 -1.92 5.97
N ILE A 116 4.08 -2.16 5.25
CA ILE A 116 2.86 -2.72 5.85
C ILE A 116 2.97 -4.20 6.18
N ASN A 117 3.85 -4.93 5.48
CA ASN A 117 4.08 -6.35 5.69
C ASN A 117 4.97 -6.56 6.91
N ALA A 118 6.05 -5.79 7.05
CA ALA A 118 6.89 -5.84 8.23
C ALA A 118 6.14 -5.37 9.47
N ALA A 119 5.34 -4.30 9.35
CA ALA A 119 4.45 -3.86 10.42
C ALA A 119 3.57 -5.02 10.89
N GLY A 120 2.84 -5.68 9.98
CA GLY A 120 1.99 -6.82 10.31
C GLY A 120 2.76 -8.00 10.94
N ARG A 121 3.92 -8.38 10.39
CA ARG A 121 4.72 -9.52 10.91
C ARG A 121 5.25 -9.29 12.32
N ILE A 122 5.50 -8.04 12.71
CA ILE A 122 6.05 -7.69 14.02
C ILE A 122 4.94 -7.43 15.04
N THR A 123 3.92 -6.67 14.65
CA THR A 123 2.89 -6.23 15.60
C THR A 123 1.81 -7.28 15.84
N ALA A 124 1.45 -8.09 14.84
CA ALA A 124 0.40 -9.09 15.00
C ALA A 124 0.73 -10.16 16.07
N PRO A 125 1.94 -10.77 16.09
CA PRO A 125 2.29 -11.70 17.16
C PRO A 125 2.40 -11.03 18.52
N SER A 126 2.80 -9.75 18.56
CA SER A 126 2.91 -8.97 19.80
C SER A 126 1.53 -8.70 20.41
N LEU A 127 0.56 -8.32 19.58
CA LEU A 127 -0.85 -8.18 19.99
C LEU A 127 -1.41 -9.50 20.51
N LYS A 128 -1.15 -10.60 19.81
CA LYS A 128 -1.55 -11.94 20.23
C LYS A 128 -0.93 -12.34 21.58
N LYS A 129 0.37 -12.09 21.78
CA LYS A 129 1.06 -12.37 23.05
C LYS A 129 0.56 -11.51 24.21
N ALA A 130 0.19 -10.26 23.95
CA ALA A 130 -0.50 -9.41 24.92
C ALA A 130 -1.96 -9.87 25.19
N GLY A 131 -2.44 -10.88 24.48
CA GLY A 131 -3.80 -11.40 24.54
C GLY A 131 -4.85 -10.43 24.01
N ALA A 132 -4.47 -9.52 23.13
CA ALA A 132 -5.38 -8.55 22.54
C ALA A 132 -6.55 -9.27 21.87
N THR A 133 -7.76 -8.75 22.04
CA THR A 133 -8.97 -9.35 21.44
C THR A 133 -8.91 -9.29 19.91
N LYS A 134 -9.76 -10.06 19.24
CA LYS A 134 -9.89 -9.95 17.78
C LYS A 134 -10.29 -8.54 17.34
N ASP A 135 -11.13 -7.86 18.11
CA ASP A 135 -11.55 -6.48 17.84
C ASP A 135 -10.37 -5.52 17.93
N GLU A 136 -9.50 -5.65 18.93
CA GLU A 136 -8.26 -4.86 19.03
C GLU A 136 -7.31 -5.12 17.86
N GLN A 137 -7.19 -6.37 17.41
CA GLN A 137 -6.40 -6.74 16.23
C GLN A 137 -6.98 -6.11 14.95
N LYS A 138 -8.32 -6.09 14.79
CA LYS A 138 -9.00 -5.42 13.66
C LYS A 138 -8.80 -3.91 13.70
N ILE A 139 -8.89 -3.28 14.88
CA ILE A 139 -8.59 -1.86 15.04
C ILE A 139 -7.14 -1.57 14.64
N ALA A 140 -6.19 -2.42 15.04
CA ALA A 140 -4.78 -2.24 14.70
C ALA A 140 -4.55 -2.26 13.17
N ILE A 141 -5.20 -3.18 12.45
CA ILE A 141 -5.19 -3.21 10.98
C ILE A 141 -5.78 -1.91 10.40
N ALA A 142 -6.97 -1.50 10.84
CA ALA A 142 -7.63 -0.32 10.29
C ALA A 142 -6.84 0.97 10.56
N THR A 143 -6.17 1.04 11.71
CA THR A 143 -5.29 2.14 12.12
C THR A 143 -4.01 2.16 11.30
N MET A 144 -3.44 0.99 10.99
CA MET A 144 -2.28 0.85 10.10
C MET A 144 -2.52 1.47 8.73
N CYS A 145 -3.73 1.35 8.19
CA CYS A 145 -4.16 1.96 6.93
C CYS A 145 -4.27 3.49 6.98
N GLN A 146 -4.26 4.12 8.17
CA GLN A 146 -4.25 5.58 8.34
C GLN A 146 -2.83 6.15 8.40
N GLY A 147 -1.87 5.31 8.78
CA GLY A 147 -0.47 5.65 8.80
C GLY A 147 0.08 5.74 7.38
N ASN A 148 1.22 6.40 7.26
CA ASN A 148 1.91 6.45 5.99
C ASN A 148 2.42 5.06 5.59
N GLN A 149 2.27 4.71 4.31
CA GLN A 149 2.61 3.39 3.78
C GLN A 149 4.12 3.11 3.79
N SER A 150 4.92 4.16 3.61
CA SER A 150 6.36 4.05 3.52
C SER A 150 7.04 5.39 3.79
N PHE A 151 8.32 5.33 4.13
CA PHE A 151 9.14 6.52 4.30
C PHE A 151 9.32 7.27 2.97
N SER A 152 9.33 6.55 1.83
CA SER A 152 9.42 7.16 0.50
C SER A 152 8.25 8.09 0.22
N THR A 153 7.03 7.60 0.47
CA THR A 153 5.80 8.38 0.30
C THR A 153 5.81 9.63 1.20
N PHE A 154 6.37 9.50 2.42
CA PHE A 154 6.52 10.64 3.34
C PHE A 154 7.39 11.74 2.74
N MET A 155 8.59 11.35 2.30
CA MET A 155 9.61 12.29 1.83
C MET A 155 9.23 12.93 0.51
N LEU A 156 8.63 12.16 -0.41
CA LEU A 156 8.14 12.71 -1.67
C LEU A 156 6.97 13.67 -1.44
N GLY A 157 6.07 13.39 -0.49
CA GLY A 157 5.00 14.33 -0.14
C GLY A 157 5.54 15.64 0.45
N LEU A 158 6.53 15.56 1.35
CA LEU A 158 7.25 16.73 1.88
C LEU A 158 7.89 17.55 0.76
N LEU A 159 8.55 16.89 -0.19
CA LEU A 159 9.15 17.53 -1.34
C LEU A 159 8.11 18.20 -2.22
N ALA A 160 6.97 17.54 -2.46
CA ALA A 160 5.87 18.09 -3.24
C ALA A 160 5.32 19.37 -2.60
N PHE A 161 5.03 19.35 -1.30
CA PHE A 161 4.54 20.55 -0.59
C PHE A 161 5.57 21.67 -0.57
N THR A 162 6.85 21.36 -0.38
CA THR A 162 7.92 22.35 -0.44
C THR A 162 7.97 23.02 -1.81
N LYS A 163 7.87 22.24 -2.90
CA LYS A 163 7.82 22.79 -4.27
C LYS A 163 6.53 23.56 -4.57
N GLY A 164 5.42 23.15 -3.98
CA GLY A 164 4.12 23.80 -4.11
C GLY A 164 3.94 25.03 -3.23
N GLY A 165 4.92 25.37 -2.38
CA GLY A 165 4.81 26.48 -1.43
C GLY A 165 3.79 26.24 -0.31
N LEU A 166 3.43 24.99 -0.03
CA LEU A 166 2.45 24.64 0.99
C LEU A 166 3.13 24.33 2.32
N TRP A 167 2.56 24.83 3.41
CA TRP A 167 3.09 24.53 4.74
C TRP A 167 2.81 23.06 5.11
N ALA A 168 3.86 22.23 5.05
CA ALA A 168 3.72 20.79 5.24
C ALA A 168 3.37 20.36 6.68
N PHE A 169 3.69 21.18 7.69
CA PHE A 169 3.57 20.79 9.09
C PHE A 169 2.12 20.51 9.53
N PRO A 170 1.14 21.39 9.30
CA PRO A 170 -0.27 21.09 9.59
C PRO A 170 -0.77 19.84 8.84
N ILE A 171 -0.34 19.66 7.59
CA ILE A 171 -0.73 18.52 6.77
C ILE A 171 -0.23 17.21 7.39
N ILE A 172 1.00 17.16 7.87
CA ILE A 172 1.57 15.96 8.50
C ILE A 172 0.90 15.68 9.84
N VAL A 173 0.81 16.69 10.71
CA VAL A 173 0.28 16.50 12.07
C VAL A 173 -1.19 16.11 12.03
N VAL A 174 -2.01 16.82 11.26
CA VAL A 174 -3.46 16.60 11.20
C VAL A 174 -3.84 15.53 10.19
N GLY A 175 -3.12 15.43 9.07
CA GLY A 175 -3.40 14.47 7.99
C GLY A 175 -2.87 13.06 8.25
N LEU A 176 -1.75 12.92 8.99
CA LEU A 176 -1.11 11.62 9.22
C LEU A 176 -1.18 11.19 10.69
N PHE A 177 -0.72 12.03 11.61
CA PHE A 177 -0.58 11.61 13.02
C PHE A 177 -1.89 11.64 13.79
N LEU A 178 -2.76 12.62 13.54
CA LEU A 178 -4.05 12.70 14.22
C LEU A 178 -4.98 11.50 13.92
N PRO A 179 -5.13 11.01 12.67
CA PRO A 179 -5.93 9.82 12.37
C PRO A 179 -5.44 8.55 13.06
N VAL A 180 -4.13 8.41 13.26
CA VAL A 180 -3.51 7.28 13.99
C VAL A 180 -3.99 7.20 15.44
N VAL A 181 -4.48 8.31 16.00
CA VAL A 181 -5.10 8.39 17.34
C VAL A 181 -6.62 8.36 17.28
N LEU A 182 -7.23 9.11 16.36
CA LEU A 182 -8.68 9.26 16.30
C LEU A 182 -9.40 8.00 15.79
N VAL A 183 -8.84 7.32 14.79
CA VAL A 183 -9.45 6.13 14.21
C VAL A 183 -9.56 4.97 15.20
N PRO A 184 -8.52 4.61 15.97
CA PRO A 184 -8.69 3.56 16.96
C PRO A 184 -9.70 3.93 18.05
N LEU A 185 -9.76 5.21 18.45
CA LEU A 185 -10.79 5.67 19.38
C LEU A 185 -12.20 5.54 18.79
N LEU A 186 -12.42 6.03 17.56
CA LEU A 186 -13.69 5.93 16.86
C LEU A 186 -14.14 4.48 16.72
N LEU A 187 -13.26 3.60 16.25
CA LEU A 187 -13.56 2.20 16.03
C LEU A 187 -13.84 1.45 17.33
N SER A 188 -13.11 1.75 18.41
CA SER A 188 -13.32 1.16 19.74
C SER A 188 -14.71 1.46 20.32
N LYS A 189 -15.34 2.57 19.90
CA LYS A 189 -16.65 3.02 20.39
C LYS A 189 -17.79 2.65 19.46
N THR A 190 -17.52 2.40 18.18
CA THR A 190 -18.55 2.22 17.17
C THR A 190 -18.68 0.77 16.73
N LEU A 191 -17.67 0.24 16.03
CA LEU A 191 -17.72 -1.04 15.31
C LEU A 191 -17.09 -2.20 16.09
N TYR A 192 -15.93 -1.98 16.70
CA TYR A 192 -15.13 -3.01 17.38
C TYR A 192 -15.12 -2.71 18.88
N ARG A 193 -16.08 -3.28 19.62
CA ARG A 193 -16.40 -2.86 20.99
C ARG A 193 -15.75 -3.73 22.06
N ASP A 194 -15.28 -4.92 21.73
CA ASP A 194 -14.58 -5.79 22.68
C ASP A 194 -13.13 -5.32 22.86
N VAL A 195 -12.95 -4.13 23.43
CA VAL A 195 -11.64 -3.53 23.70
C VAL A 195 -11.38 -3.55 25.20
N LYS A 196 -10.31 -4.22 25.60
CA LYS A 196 -9.90 -4.35 27.01
C LYS A 196 -8.55 -3.69 27.16
N PHE A 197 -8.50 -2.59 27.91
CA PHE A 197 -7.23 -1.94 28.18
C PHE A 197 -6.27 -2.91 28.86
N LYS A 198 -5.11 -3.12 28.23
CA LYS A 198 -3.99 -3.83 28.82
C LYS A 198 -2.81 -2.90 28.88
N ASP A 199 -2.33 -2.67 30.10
CA ASP A 199 -1.10 -1.91 30.26
C ASP A 199 0.07 -2.82 29.90
N VAL A 200 0.59 -2.65 28.69
CA VAL A 200 1.76 -3.36 28.22
C VAL A 200 2.97 -2.60 28.76
N ALA A 201 3.30 -2.83 30.04
CA ALA A 201 4.45 -2.22 30.70
C ALA A 201 5.79 -2.65 30.05
N GLU A 202 5.82 -3.85 29.47
CA GLU A 202 6.95 -4.40 28.71
C GLU A 202 6.64 -4.39 27.22
N MET A 203 6.78 -3.23 26.57
CA MET A 203 6.82 -3.19 25.11
C MET A 203 8.19 -3.69 24.63
N PRO A 204 8.23 -4.52 23.56
CA PRO A 204 9.50 -4.94 22.99
C PRO A 204 10.25 -3.71 22.48
N ARG A 205 11.57 -3.73 22.61
CA ARG A 205 12.43 -2.74 21.96
C ARG A 205 12.43 -3.00 20.46
N PHE A 206 12.07 -1.99 19.67
CA PHE A 206 12.07 -2.09 18.21
C PHE A 206 13.40 -1.66 17.60
N THR A 207 14.20 -0.84 18.31
CA THR A 207 15.53 -0.45 17.81
C THR A 207 16.43 -1.69 17.63
N PRO A 208 16.93 -1.95 16.42
CA PRO A 208 17.84 -3.07 16.17
C PRO A 208 19.25 -2.77 16.73
N ASN A 209 19.94 -3.81 17.19
CA ASN A 209 21.33 -3.72 17.66
C ASN A 209 22.35 -3.98 16.53
N THR A 210 22.06 -3.52 15.31
CA THR A 210 22.93 -3.71 14.15
C THR A 210 24.06 -2.67 14.09
N PRO A 211 25.24 -2.97 13.51
CA PRO A 211 26.31 -1.99 13.35
C PRO A 211 25.98 -0.93 12.25
N ALA A 212 26.55 0.27 12.37
CA ALA A 212 26.16 1.44 11.57
C ALA A 212 26.31 1.27 10.06
N ILE A 213 27.51 0.86 9.64
CA ILE A 213 27.85 0.73 8.23
C ILE A 213 27.01 -0.36 7.55
N PRO A 214 26.87 -1.58 8.12
CA PRO A 214 25.93 -2.58 7.63
C PRO A 214 24.49 -2.08 7.48
N THR A 215 23.98 -1.28 8.42
CA THR A 215 22.61 -0.73 8.32
C THR A 215 22.41 0.12 7.07
N ILE A 216 23.40 0.97 6.74
CA ILE A 216 23.32 1.85 5.57
C ILE A 216 23.33 1.02 4.28
N PHE A 217 24.33 0.15 4.10
CA PHE A 217 24.48 -0.64 2.87
C PHE A 217 23.38 -1.69 2.70
N ASN A 218 22.95 -2.34 3.79
CA ASN A 218 21.84 -3.29 3.73
C ASN A 218 20.52 -2.58 3.47
N GLY A 219 20.29 -1.40 4.04
CA GLY A 219 19.11 -0.59 3.72
C GLY A 219 19.07 -0.16 2.24
N ALA A 220 20.22 0.19 1.66
CA ALA A 220 20.31 0.48 0.23
C ALA A 220 20.04 -0.77 -0.64
N ARG A 221 20.57 -1.94 -0.26
CA ARG A 221 20.30 -3.22 -0.94
C ARG A 221 18.81 -3.59 -0.86
N GLU A 222 18.21 -3.48 0.32
CA GLU A 222 16.79 -3.73 0.54
C GLU A 222 15.94 -2.80 -0.34
N GLY A 223 16.30 -1.52 -0.43
CA GLY A 223 15.64 -0.57 -1.34
C GLY A 223 15.74 -0.96 -2.82
N ALA A 224 16.88 -1.51 -3.24
CA ALA A 224 17.07 -2.01 -4.61
C ALA A 224 16.25 -3.29 -4.86
N GLU A 225 16.24 -4.23 -3.91
CA GLU A 225 15.42 -5.44 -3.97
C GLU A 225 13.94 -5.09 -4.07
N LEU A 226 13.45 -4.16 -3.23
CA LEU A 226 12.09 -3.66 -3.27
C LEU A 226 11.73 -3.05 -4.64
N LEU A 227 12.63 -2.23 -5.19
CA LEU A 227 12.45 -1.60 -6.49
C LEU A 227 12.32 -2.62 -7.62
N PHE A 228 13.27 -3.56 -7.73
CA PHE A 228 13.37 -4.48 -8.86
C PHE A 228 12.43 -5.68 -8.74
N LEU A 229 12.19 -6.18 -7.54
CA LEU A 229 11.40 -7.41 -7.34
C LEU A 229 9.93 -7.14 -7.09
N LEU A 230 9.57 -5.96 -6.59
CA LEU A 230 8.19 -5.63 -6.24
C LEU A 230 7.62 -4.48 -7.04
N LEU A 231 8.26 -3.30 -7.02
CA LEU A 231 7.64 -2.07 -7.54
C LEU A 231 7.58 -2.03 -9.07
N ILE A 232 8.69 -2.32 -9.75
CA ILE A 232 8.72 -2.37 -11.22
C ILE A 232 7.76 -3.44 -11.76
N PRO A 233 7.80 -4.71 -11.29
CA PRO A 233 6.86 -5.73 -11.76
C PRO A 233 5.39 -5.38 -11.50
N ALA A 234 5.06 -4.85 -10.31
CA ALA A 234 3.69 -4.46 -10.00
C ALA A 234 3.20 -3.34 -10.93
N ALA A 235 4.02 -2.31 -11.16
CA ALA A 235 3.69 -1.24 -12.10
C ALA A 235 3.52 -1.77 -13.53
N ALA A 236 4.43 -2.66 -13.98
CA ALA A 236 4.35 -3.25 -15.30
C ALA A 236 3.05 -4.03 -15.51
N VAL A 237 2.64 -4.88 -14.55
CA VAL A 237 1.39 -5.64 -14.64
C VAL A 237 0.18 -4.71 -14.73
N VAL A 238 0.08 -3.72 -13.85
CA VAL A 238 -1.08 -2.81 -13.82
C VAL A 238 -1.17 -1.98 -15.09
N PHE A 239 -0.07 -1.36 -15.52
CA PHE A 239 -0.06 -0.56 -16.75
C PHE A 239 -0.23 -1.41 -18.01
N ALA A 240 0.24 -2.67 -18.01
CA ALA A 240 -0.04 -3.61 -19.09
C ALA A 240 -1.54 -3.89 -19.17
N LEU A 241 -2.19 -4.24 -18.04
CA LEU A 241 -3.63 -4.47 -18.01
C LEU A 241 -4.42 -3.23 -18.45
N MET A 242 -4.01 -2.03 -18.04
CA MET A 242 -4.59 -0.78 -18.53
C MET A 242 -4.43 -0.63 -20.05
N GLY A 243 -3.24 -0.89 -20.60
CA GLY A 243 -3.00 -0.85 -22.05
C GLY A 243 -3.84 -1.86 -22.84
N ALA A 244 -4.00 -3.08 -22.31
CA ALA A 244 -4.87 -4.09 -22.90
C ALA A 244 -6.35 -3.66 -22.88
N LEU A 245 -6.84 -3.15 -21.75
CA LEU A 245 -8.22 -2.68 -21.62
C LEU A 245 -8.50 -1.45 -22.49
N ASP A 246 -7.51 -0.59 -22.69
CA ASP A 246 -7.62 0.59 -23.56
C ASP A 246 -7.70 0.19 -25.03
N PHE A 247 -6.89 -0.77 -25.46
CA PHE A 247 -7.00 -1.37 -26.80
C PHE A 247 -8.38 -2.00 -27.05
N LEU A 248 -8.96 -2.63 -26.02
CA LEU A 248 -10.30 -3.21 -26.09
C LEU A 248 -11.44 -2.17 -25.96
N GLY A 249 -11.11 -0.89 -25.74
CA GLY A 249 -12.09 0.19 -25.56
C GLY A 249 -12.85 0.19 -24.23
N VAL A 250 -12.41 -0.63 -23.26
CA VAL A 250 -13.05 -0.81 -21.95
C VAL A 250 -12.47 0.15 -20.90
N TRP A 251 -11.22 0.57 -21.06
CA TRP A 251 -10.53 1.39 -20.06
C TRP A 251 -11.12 2.80 -19.91
N LYS A 252 -11.43 3.48 -21.00
CA LYS A 252 -11.86 4.89 -20.99
C LYS A 252 -13.11 5.17 -20.14
N PRO A 253 -14.19 4.35 -20.18
CA PRO A 253 -15.30 4.47 -19.23
C PRO A 253 -14.90 4.31 -17.77
N ILE A 254 -14.00 3.36 -17.47
CA ILE A 254 -13.49 3.11 -16.11
C ILE A 254 -12.67 4.30 -15.63
N GLU A 255 -11.75 4.79 -16.45
CA GLU A 255 -10.91 5.96 -16.16
C GLU A 255 -11.77 7.21 -15.93
N SER A 256 -12.81 7.42 -16.74
CA SER A 256 -13.73 8.55 -16.58
C SER A 256 -14.51 8.48 -15.26
N ALA A 257 -14.99 7.28 -14.89
CA ALA A 257 -15.69 7.07 -13.63
C ALA A 257 -14.78 7.29 -12.42
N LEU A 258 -13.54 6.77 -12.46
CA LEU A 258 -12.54 6.99 -11.42
C LEU A 258 -12.13 8.46 -11.32
N THR A 259 -11.95 9.15 -12.45
CA THR A 259 -11.63 10.57 -12.49
C THR A 259 -12.71 11.41 -11.83
N ALA A 260 -13.99 11.15 -12.16
CA ALA A 260 -15.12 11.84 -11.56
C ALA A 260 -15.20 11.57 -10.05
N PHE A 261 -15.03 10.31 -9.64
CA PHE A 261 -15.04 9.91 -8.24
C PHE A 261 -13.92 10.59 -7.42
N LEU A 262 -12.67 10.54 -7.90
CA LEU A 262 -11.53 11.14 -7.21
C LEU A 262 -11.64 12.66 -7.14
N SER A 263 -12.06 13.30 -8.24
CA SER A 263 -12.28 14.75 -8.26
C SER A 263 -13.35 15.18 -7.26
N ALA A 264 -14.47 14.43 -7.18
CA ALA A 264 -15.53 14.69 -6.20
C ALA A 264 -15.01 14.60 -4.75
N LEU A 265 -14.05 13.73 -4.51
CA LEU A 265 -13.40 13.54 -3.21
C LEU A 265 -12.18 14.43 -2.99
N SER A 266 -12.01 15.47 -3.81
CA SER A 266 -10.90 16.42 -3.68
C SER A 266 -9.52 15.76 -3.74
N ILE A 267 -9.40 14.74 -4.59
CA ILE A 267 -8.15 14.04 -4.90
C ILE A 267 -7.82 14.32 -6.36
N ASP A 268 -6.56 14.65 -6.65
CA ASP A 268 -6.10 14.78 -8.03
C ASP A 268 -6.23 13.41 -8.74
N PRO A 269 -6.95 13.31 -9.87
CA PRO A 269 -7.26 12.02 -10.50
C PRO A 269 -6.03 11.21 -10.89
N GLN A 270 -4.99 11.85 -11.40
CA GLN A 270 -3.80 11.15 -11.89
C GLN A 270 -3.05 10.50 -10.73
N THR A 271 -2.75 11.27 -9.69
CA THR A 271 -2.06 10.78 -8.49
C THR A 271 -2.93 9.83 -7.66
N GLY A 272 -4.24 10.06 -7.62
CA GLY A 272 -5.20 9.19 -6.94
C GLY A 272 -5.30 7.81 -7.59
N MET A 273 -5.42 7.73 -8.92
CA MET A 273 -5.42 6.46 -9.65
C MET A 273 -4.12 5.70 -9.46
N GLN A 274 -2.98 6.38 -9.54
CA GLN A 274 -1.67 5.77 -9.28
C GLN A 274 -1.57 5.23 -7.84
N SER A 275 -2.09 5.95 -6.85
CA SER A 275 -2.11 5.50 -5.46
C SER A 275 -2.93 4.22 -5.30
N ILE A 276 -4.14 4.20 -5.84
CA ILE A 276 -5.11 3.09 -5.66
C ILE A 276 -4.70 1.85 -6.46
N LEU A 277 -4.24 2.02 -7.69
CA LEU A 277 -4.03 0.92 -8.63
C LEU A 277 -2.57 0.44 -8.68
N VAL A 278 -1.60 1.35 -8.51
CA VAL A 278 -0.19 1.07 -8.81
C VAL A 278 0.69 1.12 -7.55
N SER A 279 1.04 2.34 -7.11
CA SER A 279 1.78 2.56 -5.88
C SER A 279 1.69 4.04 -5.45
N PRO A 280 1.55 4.31 -4.15
CA PRO A 280 1.66 5.65 -3.59
C PRO A 280 3.00 6.35 -3.85
N THR A 281 4.10 5.61 -3.90
CA THR A 281 5.42 6.19 -4.18
C THR A 281 5.48 6.80 -5.59
N LEU A 282 4.91 6.12 -6.59
CA LEU A 282 4.76 6.66 -7.94
C LEU A 282 3.82 7.88 -7.94
N ALA A 283 2.70 7.80 -7.23
CA ALA A 283 1.76 8.92 -7.12
C ALA A 283 2.40 10.17 -6.54
N MET A 284 3.21 10.03 -5.47
CA MET A 284 3.89 11.19 -4.88
C MET A 284 5.01 11.72 -5.75
N ASN A 285 5.71 10.87 -6.51
CA ASN A 285 6.66 11.37 -7.50
C ASN A 285 5.97 12.18 -8.60
N THR A 286 4.84 11.69 -9.12
CA THR A 286 4.02 12.46 -10.06
C THR A 286 3.56 13.78 -9.43
N LEU A 287 3.12 13.77 -8.17
CA LEU A 287 2.71 14.99 -7.47
C LEU A 287 3.88 15.99 -7.34
N VAL A 288 5.09 15.54 -7.03
CA VAL A 288 6.30 16.38 -6.99
C VAL A 288 6.55 17.10 -8.32
N GLU A 289 6.22 16.47 -9.44
CA GLU A 289 6.39 17.01 -10.80
C GLU A 289 5.23 17.93 -11.20
N THR A 290 4.01 17.67 -10.72
CA THR A 290 2.80 18.37 -11.16
C THR A 290 2.25 19.38 -10.17
N ILE A 291 2.77 19.44 -8.93
CA ILE A 291 2.21 20.23 -7.81
C ILE A 291 1.92 21.68 -8.19
N SER A 292 2.77 22.32 -9.00
CA SER A 292 2.61 23.72 -9.41
C SER A 292 1.36 23.98 -10.26
N ASN A 293 0.78 22.93 -10.85
CA ASN A 293 -0.44 22.98 -11.66
C ASN A 293 -1.65 22.31 -10.99
N VAL A 294 -1.47 21.76 -9.78
CA VAL A 294 -2.52 21.06 -9.04
C VAL A 294 -3.03 21.99 -7.94
N PRO A 295 -4.35 22.25 -7.85
CA PRO A 295 -4.92 23.02 -6.75
C PRO A 295 -4.51 22.46 -5.39
N PRO A 296 -4.11 23.28 -4.40
CA PRO A 296 -3.65 22.81 -3.09
C PRO A 296 -4.59 21.80 -2.42
N ARG A 297 -5.90 21.99 -2.59
CA ARG A 297 -6.92 21.06 -2.11
C ARG A 297 -6.72 19.65 -2.65
N LEU A 298 -6.57 19.52 -3.98
CA LEU A 298 -6.38 18.22 -4.63
C LEU A 298 -5.04 17.60 -4.24
N ALA A 299 -3.99 18.40 -4.12
CA ALA A 299 -2.67 17.95 -3.68
C ALA A 299 -2.70 17.36 -2.26
N ILE A 300 -3.37 18.04 -1.31
CA ILE A 300 -3.50 17.56 0.07
C ILE A 300 -4.32 16.28 0.12
N GLY A 301 -5.46 16.22 -0.57
CA GLY A 301 -6.29 15.01 -0.64
C GLY A 301 -5.51 13.82 -1.23
N SER A 302 -4.79 14.04 -2.32
CA SER A 302 -3.93 13.03 -2.94
C SER A 302 -2.81 12.56 -2.03
N PHE A 303 -2.15 13.45 -1.29
CA PHE A 303 -1.12 13.06 -0.33
C PHE A 303 -1.69 12.20 0.81
N ILE A 304 -2.82 12.60 1.40
CA ILE A 304 -3.45 11.85 2.47
C ILE A 304 -3.90 10.46 1.97
N LEU A 305 -4.45 10.39 0.76
CA LEU A 305 -4.80 9.12 0.13
C LEU A 305 -3.55 8.25 -0.13
N ALA A 306 -2.47 8.83 -0.66
CA ALA A 306 -1.23 8.10 -0.92
C ALA A 306 -0.58 7.61 0.39
N ALA A 307 -0.65 8.40 1.45
CA ALA A 307 -0.21 8.03 2.78
C ALA A 307 -1.22 7.10 3.47
N SER A 308 -1.49 5.93 2.90
CA SER A 308 -2.47 4.97 3.41
C SER A 308 -2.15 3.51 3.06
N GLY A 309 -3.06 2.59 3.40
CA GLY A 309 -2.98 1.19 3.00
C GLY A 309 -3.18 0.89 1.51
N PHE A 310 -3.16 1.86 0.59
CA PHE A 310 -3.19 1.60 -0.86
C PHE A 310 -1.80 1.21 -1.41
N PRO A 311 -1.68 0.50 -2.56
CA PRO A 311 -2.70 0.14 -3.57
C PRO A 311 -3.62 -1.03 -3.19
N LEU A 312 -4.68 -1.31 -3.98
CA LEU A 312 -5.72 -2.33 -3.70
C LEU A 312 -5.19 -3.73 -3.38
N GLN A 313 -4.03 -4.13 -3.93
CA GLN A 313 -3.39 -5.40 -3.59
C GLN A 313 -3.03 -5.51 -2.09
N ILE A 314 -2.85 -4.40 -1.40
CA ILE A 314 -2.51 -4.40 0.03
C ILE A 314 -3.69 -4.81 0.91
N PRO A 315 -4.86 -4.12 0.89
CA PRO A 315 -5.98 -4.49 1.73
C PRO A 315 -6.64 -5.81 1.29
N LEU A 316 -6.53 -6.17 0.01
CA LEU A 316 -7.18 -7.36 -0.55
C LEU A 316 -6.33 -8.62 -0.51
N ALA A 317 -4.99 -8.52 -0.46
CA ALA A 317 -4.11 -9.69 -0.48
C ALA A 317 -3.03 -9.66 0.61
N GLN A 318 -2.24 -8.58 0.69
CA GLN A 318 -1.07 -8.56 1.58
C GLN A 318 -1.44 -8.56 3.06
N ILE A 319 -2.32 -7.64 3.49
CA ILE A 319 -2.79 -7.58 4.88
C ILE A 319 -3.47 -8.90 5.28
N PRO A 320 -4.43 -9.44 4.50
CA PRO A 320 -5.04 -10.74 4.81
C PRO A 320 -4.04 -11.88 4.96
N ALA A 321 -3.05 -11.97 4.08
CA ALA A 321 -2.04 -13.01 4.12
C ALA A 321 -1.14 -12.90 5.36
N VAL A 322 -0.62 -11.71 5.65
CA VAL A 322 0.29 -11.50 6.79
C VAL A 322 -0.44 -11.63 8.12
N TRP A 323 -1.60 -10.99 8.28
CA TRP A 323 -2.28 -10.96 9.56
C TRP A 323 -2.92 -12.29 9.91
N SER A 324 -3.45 -13.05 8.95
CA SER A 324 -4.04 -14.36 9.25
C SER A 324 -3.00 -15.40 9.71
N GLN A 325 -1.75 -15.28 9.28
CA GLN A 325 -0.66 -16.17 9.70
C GLN A 325 -0.10 -15.81 11.09
N ASN A 326 -0.24 -14.55 11.50
CA ASN A 326 0.47 -14.00 12.66
C ASN A 326 -0.44 -13.52 13.80
N SER A 327 -1.77 -13.60 13.63
CA SER A 327 -2.77 -13.12 14.59
C SER A 327 -3.81 -14.20 14.91
N ASP A 328 -4.92 -13.83 15.56
CA ASP A 328 -6.07 -14.72 15.77
C ASP A 328 -7.17 -14.53 14.71
N LEU A 329 -6.96 -13.61 13.77
CA LEU A 329 -7.89 -13.28 12.71
C LEU A 329 -7.82 -14.29 11.56
N THR A 330 -8.97 -14.55 10.94
CA THR A 330 -8.99 -15.17 9.61
C THR A 330 -8.58 -14.16 8.53
N ALA A 331 -8.20 -14.64 7.34
CA ALA A 331 -7.90 -13.76 6.21
C ALA A 331 -9.08 -12.84 5.85
N GLY A 332 -10.31 -13.34 5.92
CA GLY A 332 -11.53 -12.55 5.69
C GLY A 332 -11.73 -11.45 6.73
N GLU A 333 -11.50 -11.74 8.01
CA GLU A 333 -11.58 -10.75 9.09
C GLU A 333 -10.53 -9.64 8.93
N ALA A 334 -9.30 -10.01 8.59
CA ALA A 334 -8.22 -9.05 8.34
C ALA A 334 -8.50 -8.17 7.12
N MET A 335 -9.04 -8.76 6.04
CA MET A 335 -9.46 -8.03 4.84
C MET A 335 -10.56 -7.01 5.15
N GLN A 336 -11.59 -7.41 5.90
CA GLN A 336 -12.68 -6.51 6.29
C GLN A 336 -12.16 -5.32 7.11
N ALA A 337 -11.28 -5.57 8.08
CA ALA A 337 -10.67 -4.52 8.88
C ALA A 337 -9.83 -3.56 8.03
N ALA A 338 -9.08 -4.08 7.05
CA ALA A 338 -8.31 -3.27 6.11
C ALA A 338 -9.23 -2.37 5.28
N ILE A 339 -10.31 -2.92 4.72
CA ILE A 339 -11.31 -2.18 3.93
C ILE A 339 -11.96 -1.07 4.76
N VAL A 340 -12.33 -1.35 6.02
CA VAL A 340 -12.85 -0.33 6.95
C VAL A 340 -11.84 0.81 7.11
N GLY A 341 -10.57 0.49 7.34
CA GLY A 341 -9.49 1.49 7.37
C GLY A 341 -9.41 2.31 6.08
N MET A 342 -9.48 1.67 4.92
CA MET A 342 -9.43 2.37 3.63
C MET A 342 -10.62 3.31 3.42
N ILE A 343 -11.83 2.91 3.78
CA ILE A 343 -13.03 3.75 3.68
C ILE A 343 -12.87 4.99 4.57
N ILE A 344 -12.45 4.81 5.82
CA ILE A 344 -12.17 5.94 6.73
C ILE A 344 -11.10 6.85 6.15
N ARG A 345 -10.10 6.27 5.47
CA ARG A 345 -9.02 7.05 4.86
C ARG A 345 -9.47 7.88 3.67
N ILE A 346 -10.32 7.33 2.80
CA ILE A 346 -10.92 8.06 1.68
C ILE A 346 -11.76 9.23 2.19
N ILE A 347 -12.59 8.99 3.21
CA ILE A 347 -13.43 10.03 3.83
C ILE A 347 -12.55 11.10 4.48
N SER A 348 -11.53 10.71 5.23
CA SER A 348 -10.63 11.67 5.88
C SER A 348 -9.77 12.44 4.89
N ALA A 349 -9.32 11.85 3.78
CA ALA A 349 -8.63 12.57 2.70
C ALA A 349 -9.51 13.68 2.14
N PHE A 350 -10.79 13.39 1.87
CA PHE A 350 -11.75 14.40 1.44
C PHE A 350 -11.92 15.49 2.50
N LEU A 351 -12.31 15.15 3.73
CA LEU A 351 -12.60 16.13 4.77
C LEU A 351 -11.38 16.99 5.12
N LEU A 352 -10.21 16.37 5.30
CA LEU A 352 -8.99 17.07 5.70
C LEU A 352 -8.45 17.93 4.58
N SER A 353 -8.66 17.59 3.31
CA SER A 353 -8.31 18.48 2.20
C SER A 353 -9.03 19.82 2.31
N TRP A 354 -10.30 19.84 2.73
CA TRP A 354 -11.06 21.08 2.94
C TRP A 354 -10.63 21.84 4.18
N ILE A 355 -10.37 21.12 5.28
CA ILE A 355 -10.00 21.72 6.56
C ILE A 355 -8.60 22.34 6.52
N LEU A 356 -7.66 21.69 5.83
CA LEU A 356 -6.25 22.08 5.85
C LEU A 356 -5.90 23.19 4.87
N VAL A 357 -6.55 23.26 3.71
CA VAL A 357 -6.30 24.30 2.68
C VAL A 357 -6.17 25.72 3.26
N PRO A 358 -7.12 26.24 4.06
CA PRO A 358 -7.01 27.61 4.57
C PRO A 358 -5.87 27.82 5.59
N ILE A 359 -5.29 26.74 6.12
CA ILE A 359 -4.23 26.78 7.13
C ILE A 359 -2.83 26.77 6.48
N VAL A 360 -2.72 26.23 5.27
CA VAL A 360 -1.42 25.86 4.67
C VAL A 360 -1.02 26.70 3.45
N ILE A 361 -1.91 27.57 2.97
CA ILE A 361 -1.68 28.52 1.87
C ILE A 361 -1.06 29.80 2.43
#